data_AF-A0A971EGE3-F1
#
_entry.id   AF-A0A971EGE3-F1
#
_cell.length_a   1.000
_cell.length_b   1.000
_cell.length_c   1.000
_cell.angle_alpha   90.00
_cell.angle_beta   90.00
_cell.angle_gamma   90.00
#
_symmetry.space_group_name_H-M   'P 1'
#
loop_
_entity.id
_entity.type
_entity.pdbx_description
1 polymer ?
#
loop_
_entity_poly.entity_id
_entity_poly.type
_entity_poly.pdbx_seq_one_letter_code
_entity_poly.pdbx_strand_id
1 'polypeptide(L)'
;MNCLWQRSWHMQVQRRDENLVCFCHYLDTIDEIRAELLVRVGDYTIQEARLIKLGKPGHYSEDVIAIPELKGIAAYPGSGPQLRKILEPLLSSEERELINQCIIGAFQAETFVYQERGFTSAKEYSQAGDEYLKDTCSYYSNLDRISAAWMEYIGDSLRREYLFDRFKTQHLLTTGEEYWLIGSLNDSFHQVSTVLQLAKSDQRIKAAWGELLKAPDKVCKEASNYVQNLIGINIAQISKKELAHRLGAQYGCVHLIDTIFDSGETLRLYLQKSSAC
;
A
#
# COMPACT_ATOMS: atom_id res chain seq x y z
N MET A 1 25.16 -13.74 -3.97
CA MET A 1 23.90 -13.00 -4.18
C MET A 1 24.13 -11.57 -3.70
N ASN A 2 23.94 -10.58 -4.57
CA ASN A 2 24.22 -9.17 -4.25
C ASN A 2 22.92 -8.36 -4.30
N CYS A 3 22.71 -7.46 -3.33
CA CYS A 3 21.60 -6.52 -3.37
C CYS A 3 21.96 -5.37 -4.31
N LEU A 4 21.08 -5.09 -5.28
CA LEU A 4 21.25 -4.01 -6.27
C LEU A 4 20.41 -2.79 -5.92
N TRP A 5 19.23 -3.00 -5.33
CA TRP A 5 18.31 -1.93 -5.00
C TRP A 5 17.42 -2.32 -3.82
N GLN A 6 17.10 -1.36 -2.98
CA GLN A 6 16.14 -1.53 -1.88
C GLN A 6 15.24 -0.31 -1.77
N ARG A 7 13.96 -0.56 -1.50
CA ARG A 7 12.93 0.46 -1.25
C ARG A 7 12.09 0.02 -0.05
N SER A 8 11.66 0.99 0.73
CA SER A 8 10.84 0.75 1.91
C SER A 8 9.82 1.85 2.13
N TRP A 9 8.67 1.48 2.66
CA TRP A 9 7.64 2.40 3.12
C TRP A 9 7.26 2.02 4.54
N HIS A 10 7.14 3.03 5.40
CA HIS A 10 6.55 2.91 6.72
C HIS A 10 5.39 3.88 6.83
N MET A 11 4.18 3.36 6.97
CA MET A 11 2.99 4.12 7.24
C MET A 11 2.53 3.87 8.67
N GLN A 12 2.10 4.93 9.32
CA GLN A 12 1.50 4.88 10.65
C GLN A 12 0.36 5.90 10.76
N VAL A 13 -0.63 5.55 11.55
CA VAL A 13 -1.71 6.43 11.98
C VAL A 13 -1.76 6.45 13.50
N GLN A 14 -1.47 7.62 14.05
CA GLN A 14 -1.56 7.89 15.48
C GLN A 14 -2.74 8.84 15.74
N ARG A 15 -3.55 8.54 16.76
CA ARG A 15 -4.53 9.48 17.28
C ARG A 15 -3.84 10.56 18.11
N ARG A 16 -4.20 11.82 17.89
CA ARG A 16 -3.88 12.96 18.75
C ARG A 16 -5.14 13.80 18.95
N ASP A 17 -5.71 13.70 20.13
CA ASP A 17 -6.97 14.34 20.51
C ASP A 17 -8.10 13.99 19.53
N GLU A 18 -8.64 14.99 18.83
CA GLU A 18 -9.71 14.90 17.82
C GLU A 18 -9.17 14.65 16.40
N ASN A 19 -7.87 14.41 16.25
CA ASN A 19 -7.22 14.24 14.96
C ASN A 19 -6.48 12.90 14.85
N LEU A 20 -6.29 12.47 13.61
CA LEU A 20 -5.40 11.41 13.19
C LEU A 20 -4.17 12.07 12.54
N VAL A 21 -2.99 11.76 13.06
CA VAL A 21 -1.71 12.04 12.41
C VAL A 21 -1.37 10.82 11.57
N CYS A 22 -1.50 10.97 10.25
CA CYS A 22 -1.21 9.93 9.28
C CYS A 22 0.10 10.28 8.59
N PHE A 23 1.08 9.39 8.59
CA PHE A 23 2.29 9.59 7.79
C PHE A 23 2.63 8.36 6.97
N CYS A 24 3.35 8.58 5.87
CA CYS A 24 3.99 7.57 5.05
C CYS A 24 5.43 8.03 4.78
N HIS A 25 6.39 7.31 5.34
CA HIS A 25 7.80 7.55 5.15
C HIS A 25 8.37 6.57 4.14
N TYR A 26 8.86 7.08 3.02
CA TYR A 26 9.53 6.34 1.96
C TYR A 26 11.03 6.54 2.04
N LEU A 27 11.77 5.45 1.89
CA LEU A 27 13.22 5.45 1.79
C LEU A 27 13.66 4.42 0.75
N ASP A 28 14.49 4.84 -0.19
CA ASP A 28 15.22 3.95 -1.08
C ASP A 28 16.72 4.21 -1.11
N THR A 29 17.40 3.73 -2.15
CA THR A 29 18.85 3.86 -2.31
C THR A 29 19.30 5.29 -2.65
N ILE A 30 18.37 6.17 -3.04
CA ILE A 30 18.63 7.55 -3.49
C ILE A 30 17.82 8.57 -2.68
N ASP A 31 16.52 8.33 -2.50
CA ASP A 31 15.55 9.32 -2.05
C ASP A 31 14.95 8.95 -0.68
N GLU A 32 14.74 9.97 0.16
CA GLU A 32 14.04 9.87 1.43
C GLU A 32 12.95 10.97 1.50
N ILE A 33 11.69 10.54 1.55
CA ILE A 33 10.52 11.42 1.45
C ILE A 33 9.45 10.97 2.43
N ARG A 34 8.90 11.90 3.19
CA ARG A 34 7.80 11.65 4.14
C ARG A 34 6.58 12.50 3.77
N ALA A 35 5.45 11.86 3.60
CA ALA A 35 4.14 12.51 3.54
C ALA A 35 3.49 12.51 4.91
N GLU A 36 2.80 13.61 5.26
CA GLU A 36 2.03 13.73 6.49
C GLU A 36 0.68 14.40 6.23
N LEU A 37 -0.36 13.85 6.84
CA LEU A 37 -1.71 14.42 6.90
C LEU A 37 -2.16 14.51 8.35
N LEU A 38 -2.74 15.65 8.72
CA LEU A 38 -3.56 15.80 9.92
C LEU A 38 -5.02 15.70 9.50
N VAL A 39 -5.76 14.73 10.02
CA VAL A 39 -7.13 14.42 9.60
C VAL A 39 -8.06 14.48 10.80
N ARG A 40 -9.15 15.24 10.73
CA ARG A 40 -10.12 15.31 11.83
C ARG A 40 -10.91 14.00 11.94
N VAL A 41 -11.01 13.41 13.13
CA VAL A 41 -11.68 12.11 13.34
C VAL A 41 -13.17 12.17 12.98
N GLY A 42 -13.88 13.21 13.42
CA GLY A 42 -15.35 13.26 13.28
C GLY A 42 -15.88 13.18 11.85
N ASP A 43 -15.13 13.67 10.86
CA ASP A 43 -15.58 13.71 9.45
C ASP A 43 -14.50 13.36 8.42
N TYR A 44 -13.28 13.05 8.87
CA TYR A 44 -12.11 12.74 8.05
C TYR A 44 -11.69 13.88 7.11
N THR A 45 -12.03 15.11 7.46
CA THR A 45 -11.54 16.28 6.72
C THR A 45 -10.05 16.49 7.00
N ILE A 46 -9.25 16.60 5.94
CA ILE A 46 -7.84 16.98 6.02
C ILE A 46 -7.74 18.41 6.56
N GLN A 47 -7.01 18.57 7.66
CA GLN A 47 -6.72 19.85 8.30
C GLN A 47 -5.39 20.43 7.82
N GLU A 48 -4.38 19.57 7.65
CA GLU A 48 -3.03 19.91 7.20
C GLU A 48 -2.48 18.79 6.33
N ALA A 49 -1.66 19.16 5.33
CA ALA A 49 -0.94 18.24 4.48
C ALA A 49 0.45 18.80 4.14
N ARG A 50 1.47 17.94 4.19
CA ARG A 50 2.84 18.31 3.81
C ARG A 50 3.65 17.14 3.31
N LEU A 51 4.67 17.45 2.52
CA LEU A 51 5.78 16.57 2.21
C LEU A 51 7.06 17.10 2.85
N ILE A 52 7.90 16.20 3.32
CA ILE A 52 9.22 16.48 3.88
C ILE A 52 10.21 15.67 3.05
N LYS A 53 11.11 16.35 2.34
CA LYS A 53 12.19 15.73 1.57
C LYS A 53 13.48 15.90 2.36
N LEU A 54 14.21 14.81 2.60
CA LEU A 54 15.38 14.82 3.48
C LEU A 54 16.72 14.90 2.73
N GLY A 55 16.67 15.14 1.42
CA GLY A 55 17.85 15.24 0.57
C GLY A 55 18.50 13.87 0.33
N LYS A 56 19.77 13.88 -0.06
CA LYS A 56 20.52 12.66 -0.43
C LYS A 56 21.99 12.76 -0.01
N PRO A 57 22.77 11.65 0.00
CA PRO A 57 24.19 11.71 0.31
C PRO A 57 24.93 12.81 -0.48
N GLY A 58 25.68 13.66 0.24
CA GLY A 58 26.36 14.84 -0.30
C GLY A 58 25.54 16.14 -0.31
N HIS A 59 24.21 16.05 -0.18
CA HIS A 59 23.26 17.17 -0.16
C HIS A 59 22.06 16.86 0.76
N TYR A 60 22.31 16.52 2.01
CA TYR A 60 21.23 16.37 2.99
C TYR A 60 20.64 17.74 3.31
N SER A 61 19.32 17.85 3.17
CA SER A 61 18.57 19.07 3.41
C SER A 61 17.14 18.68 3.75
N GLU A 62 16.55 19.34 4.73
CA GLU A 62 15.11 19.21 4.97
C GLU A 62 14.37 20.28 4.17
N ASP A 63 13.63 19.85 3.15
CA ASP A 63 12.72 20.72 2.39
C ASP A 63 11.27 20.33 2.70
N VAL A 64 10.53 21.27 3.27
CA VAL A 64 9.14 21.06 3.71
C VAL A 64 8.19 21.78 2.75
N ILE A 65 7.40 20.99 2.04
CA ILE A 65 6.41 21.47 1.08
C ILE A 65 5.03 21.34 1.72
N ALA A 66 4.45 22.47 2.14
CA ALA A 66 3.06 22.52 2.58
C ALA A 66 2.11 22.42 1.37
N ILE A 67 1.00 21.71 1.53
CA ILE A 67 -0.01 21.49 0.48
C ILE A 67 -1.38 21.99 0.99
N PRO A 68 -1.56 23.32 1.15
CA PRO A 68 -2.79 23.89 1.69
C PRO A 68 -4.04 23.56 0.84
N GLU A 69 -3.87 23.22 -0.43
CA GLU A 69 -4.94 22.86 -1.36
C GLU A 69 -5.69 21.59 -0.96
N LEU A 70 -5.10 20.74 -0.10
CA LEU A 70 -5.79 19.56 0.43
C LEU A 70 -6.67 19.86 1.65
N LYS A 71 -6.56 21.05 2.27
CA LYS A 71 -7.38 21.39 3.43
C LYS A 71 -8.86 21.41 3.06
N GLY A 72 -9.69 20.75 3.86
CA GLY A 72 -11.12 20.64 3.60
C GLY A 72 -11.53 19.44 2.74
N ILE A 73 -10.58 18.71 2.16
CA ILE A 73 -10.84 17.49 1.39
C ILE A 73 -10.99 16.30 2.34
N ALA A 74 -11.92 15.38 2.05
CA ALA A 74 -12.06 14.16 2.83
C ALA A 74 -10.91 13.18 2.55
N ALA A 75 -10.22 12.72 3.60
CA ALA A 75 -9.26 11.61 3.55
C ALA A 75 -9.97 10.26 3.60
N TYR A 76 -10.79 9.99 2.57
CA TYR A 76 -11.63 8.79 2.49
C TYR A 76 -11.62 8.21 1.08
N PRO A 77 -11.92 6.91 0.89
CA PRO A 77 -12.05 6.37 -0.45
C PRO A 77 -13.17 7.10 -1.22
N GLY A 78 -13.00 7.25 -2.54
CA GLY A 78 -13.83 8.12 -3.38
C GLY A 78 -13.26 9.51 -3.65
N SER A 79 -12.36 10.04 -2.79
CA SER A 79 -11.71 11.35 -3.02
C SER A 79 -10.66 11.35 -4.14
N GLY A 80 -10.34 10.19 -4.72
CA GLY A 80 -9.27 10.00 -5.71
C GLY A 80 -9.25 10.98 -6.89
N PRO A 81 -10.37 11.20 -7.62
CA PRO A 81 -10.40 12.15 -8.74
C PRO A 81 -10.11 13.60 -8.32
N GLN A 82 -10.64 14.02 -7.17
CA GLN A 82 -10.42 15.37 -6.64
C GLN A 82 -8.97 15.55 -6.18
N LEU A 83 -8.43 14.59 -5.44
CA LEU A 83 -7.03 14.57 -5.02
C LEU A 83 -6.09 14.61 -6.22
N ARG A 84 -6.36 13.81 -7.25
CA ARG A 84 -5.55 13.79 -8.48
C ARG A 84 -5.52 15.16 -9.15
N LYS A 85 -6.69 15.80 -9.32
CA LYS A 85 -6.80 17.13 -9.93
C LYS A 85 -5.98 18.19 -9.17
N ILE A 86 -5.95 18.11 -7.84
CA ILE A 86 -5.21 19.05 -6.99
C ILE A 86 -3.71 18.76 -7.04
N LEU A 87 -3.31 17.49 -6.93
CA LEU A 87 -1.92 17.11 -6.71
C LEU A 87 -1.10 16.93 -8.00
N GLU A 88 -1.71 16.60 -9.14
CA GLU A 88 -1.00 16.45 -10.42
C GLU A 88 -0.10 17.62 -10.81
N PRO A 89 -0.54 18.89 -10.70
CA PRO A 89 0.33 20.03 -11.03
C PRO A 89 1.39 20.31 -9.97
N LEU A 90 1.28 19.73 -8.76
CA LEU A 90 2.12 20.06 -7.62
C LEU A 90 3.23 19.02 -7.37
N LEU A 91 2.93 17.75 -7.63
CA LEU A 91 3.71 16.61 -7.15
C LEU A 91 3.96 15.56 -8.23
N SER A 92 5.07 14.83 -8.10
CA SER A 92 5.33 13.65 -8.94
C SER A 92 4.32 12.51 -8.69
N SER A 93 4.32 11.49 -9.55
CA SER A 93 3.52 10.27 -9.32
C SER A 93 3.88 9.59 -7.99
N GLU A 94 5.16 9.54 -7.65
CA GLU A 94 5.71 8.86 -6.48
C GLU A 94 5.30 9.61 -5.20
N GLU A 95 5.41 10.93 -5.21
CA GLU A 95 5.02 11.80 -4.09
C GLU A 95 3.52 11.74 -3.83
N ARG A 96 2.70 11.74 -4.90
CA ARG A 96 1.25 11.57 -4.81
C ARG A 96 0.88 10.23 -4.19
N GLU A 97 1.62 9.17 -4.49
CA GLU A 97 1.37 7.87 -3.91
C GLU A 97 1.61 7.87 -2.40
N LEU A 98 2.58 8.63 -1.88
CA LEU A 98 2.77 8.75 -0.43
C LEU A 98 1.57 9.41 0.27
N ILE A 99 0.97 10.43 -0.36
CA ILE A 99 -0.27 11.05 0.13
C ILE A 99 -1.43 10.05 0.08
N ASN A 100 -1.58 9.29 -1.00
CA ASN A 100 -2.61 8.24 -1.10
C ASN A 100 -2.44 7.19 0.00
N GLN A 101 -1.19 6.80 0.29
CA GLN A 101 -0.87 5.88 1.37
C GLN A 101 -1.35 6.45 2.73
N CYS A 102 -1.11 7.73 3.05
CA CYS A 102 -1.66 8.34 4.26
C CYS A 102 -3.20 8.25 4.35
N ILE A 103 -3.90 8.46 3.23
CA ILE A 103 -5.36 8.38 3.16
C ILE A 103 -5.86 6.94 3.36
N ILE A 104 -5.19 5.97 2.74
CA ILE A 104 -5.47 4.55 2.98
C ILE A 104 -5.26 4.22 4.46
N GLY A 105 -4.20 4.73 5.08
CA GLY A 105 -3.96 4.57 6.51
C GLY A 105 -5.11 5.13 7.36
N ALA A 106 -5.55 6.36 7.09
CA ALA A 106 -6.66 6.99 7.80
C ALA A 106 -7.94 6.14 7.71
N PHE A 107 -8.25 5.63 6.51
CA PHE A 107 -9.36 4.73 6.28
C PHE A 107 -9.23 3.43 7.09
N GLN A 108 -8.07 2.79 7.09
CA GLN A 108 -7.82 1.56 7.87
C GLN A 108 -7.96 1.80 9.38
N ALA A 109 -7.52 2.97 9.87
CA ALA A 109 -7.64 3.38 11.27
C ALA A 109 -9.09 3.62 11.72
N GLU A 110 -10.03 3.81 10.79
CA GLU A 110 -11.47 3.98 11.09
C GLU A 110 -12.03 2.82 11.90
N THR A 111 -11.49 1.63 11.68
CA THR A 111 -11.79 0.41 12.46
C THR A 111 -11.77 0.65 13.97
N PHE A 112 -10.94 1.57 14.47
CA PHE A 112 -10.78 1.84 15.90
C PHE A 112 -11.50 3.10 16.38
N VAL A 113 -12.01 3.93 15.47
CA VAL A 113 -12.72 5.19 15.78
C VAL A 113 -14.12 5.23 15.17
N TYR A 114 -14.66 4.09 14.75
CA TYR A 114 -15.96 4.00 14.05
C TYR A 114 -17.11 4.66 14.82
N GLN A 115 -17.10 4.64 16.15
CA GLN A 115 -18.15 5.29 16.94
C GLN A 115 -18.18 6.81 16.77
N GLU A 116 -17.00 7.43 16.69
CA GLU A 116 -16.85 8.86 16.45
C GLU A 116 -17.19 9.25 15.00
N ARG A 117 -17.31 8.23 14.15
CA ARG A 117 -17.73 8.32 12.75
C ARG A 117 -19.22 8.13 12.56
N GLY A 118 -19.96 7.98 13.66
CA GLY A 118 -21.43 7.91 13.67
C GLY A 118 -21.99 6.50 13.66
N PHE A 119 -21.16 5.46 13.67
CA PHE A 119 -21.61 4.07 13.75
C PHE A 119 -21.94 3.71 15.21
N THR A 120 -23.15 3.21 15.45
CA THR A 120 -23.63 2.90 16.81
C THR A 120 -23.03 1.61 17.38
N SER A 121 -22.54 0.71 16.50
CA SER A 121 -21.97 -0.57 16.91
C SER A 121 -20.95 -1.13 15.91
N ALA A 122 -20.09 -2.03 16.38
CA ALA A 122 -19.14 -2.78 15.54
C ALA A 122 -19.84 -3.58 14.42
N LYS A 123 -21.05 -4.08 14.69
CA LYS A 123 -21.87 -4.79 13.70
C LYS A 123 -22.29 -3.85 12.57
N GLU A 124 -22.79 -2.67 12.91
CA GLU A 124 -23.19 -1.67 11.92
C GLU A 124 -22.00 -1.23 11.05
N TYR A 125 -20.84 -0.98 11.67
CA TYR A 125 -19.61 -0.66 10.95
C TYR A 125 -19.19 -1.78 9.98
N SER A 126 -19.23 -3.04 10.43
CA SER A 126 -18.90 -4.20 9.57
C SER A 126 -19.84 -4.28 8.36
N GLN A 127 -21.15 -4.14 8.58
CA GLN A 127 -22.15 -4.20 7.52
C GLN A 127 -22.00 -3.06 6.51
N ALA A 128 -21.72 -1.84 6.98
CA ALA A 128 -21.43 -0.72 6.09
C ALA A 128 -20.17 -0.97 5.25
N GLY A 129 -19.13 -1.59 5.86
CA GLY A 129 -17.93 -2.02 5.16
C GLY A 129 -18.21 -3.05 4.07
N ASP A 130 -19.04 -4.06 4.36
CA ASP A 130 -19.44 -5.11 3.41
C ASP A 130 -20.09 -4.53 2.15
N GLU A 131 -20.95 -3.51 2.29
CA GLU A 131 -21.59 -2.81 1.18
C GLU A 131 -20.63 -1.90 0.43
N TYR A 132 -19.88 -1.07 1.17
CA TYR A 132 -19.02 -0.04 0.61
C TYR A 132 -17.79 -0.60 -0.11
N LEU A 133 -17.23 -1.69 0.41
CA LEU A 133 -16.04 -2.33 -0.12
C LEU A 133 -16.35 -3.53 -1.01
N LYS A 134 -17.63 -3.78 -1.32
CA LYS A 134 -18.05 -4.86 -2.19
C LYS A 134 -17.23 -4.88 -3.48
N ASP A 135 -16.76 -6.07 -3.84
CA ASP A 135 -15.97 -6.33 -5.05
C ASP A 135 -14.61 -5.62 -5.15
N THR A 136 -14.12 -5.03 -4.04
CA THR A 136 -12.82 -4.33 -4.05
C THR A 136 -11.62 -5.25 -3.78
N CYS A 137 -11.83 -6.39 -3.12
CA CYS A 137 -10.78 -7.37 -2.85
C CYS A 137 -11.38 -8.76 -2.61
N SER A 138 -10.52 -9.80 -2.62
CA SER A 138 -10.91 -11.19 -2.35
C SER A 138 -11.87 -11.38 -1.16
N TYR A 139 -11.66 -10.69 -0.04
CA TYR A 139 -12.59 -10.75 1.11
C TYR A 139 -13.99 -10.25 0.74
N TYR A 140 -14.09 -9.00 0.28
CA TYR A 140 -15.37 -8.34 -0.03
C TYR A 140 -16.01 -8.81 -1.34
N SER A 141 -15.32 -9.62 -2.14
CA SER A 141 -15.86 -10.36 -3.28
C SER A 141 -16.43 -11.74 -2.93
N ASN A 142 -16.25 -12.20 -1.69
CA ASN A 142 -16.63 -13.56 -1.25
C ASN A 142 -17.33 -13.53 0.12
N LEU A 143 -18.18 -12.52 0.37
CA LEU A 143 -18.90 -12.35 1.63
C LEU A 143 -19.83 -13.54 1.99
N ASP A 144 -20.19 -14.37 1.01
CA ASP A 144 -20.95 -15.61 1.21
C ASP A 144 -20.07 -16.78 1.72
N ARG A 145 -18.74 -16.64 1.63
CA ARG A 145 -17.76 -17.69 1.96
C ARG A 145 -16.86 -17.35 3.16
N ILE A 146 -16.88 -16.11 3.64
CA ILE A 146 -16.08 -15.69 4.81
C ILE A 146 -16.55 -16.43 6.06
N SER A 147 -15.60 -16.71 6.93
CA SER A 147 -15.82 -17.44 8.19
C SER A 147 -16.12 -16.55 9.39
N ALA A 148 -15.81 -15.26 9.29
CA ALA A 148 -16.04 -14.25 10.32
C ALA A 148 -16.21 -12.87 9.69
N ALA A 149 -17.03 -12.01 10.30
CA ALA A 149 -17.17 -10.62 9.88
C ALA A 149 -15.92 -9.79 10.24
N TRP A 150 -15.76 -8.60 9.66
CA TRP A 150 -14.57 -7.75 9.87
C TRP A 150 -14.30 -7.51 11.36
N MET A 151 -15.29 -7.04 12.12
CA MET A 151 -15.07 -6.76 13.54
C MET A 151 -14.91 -8.01 14.41
N GLU A 152 -15.33 -9.19 13.94
CA GLU A 152 -15.01 -10.46 14.60
C GLU A 152 -13.53 -10.82 14.41
N TYR A 153 -12.96 -10.55 13.23
CA TYR A 153 -11.52 -10.69 12.98
C TYR A 153 -10.69 -9.71 13.81
N ILE A 154 -11.16 -8.46 13.96
CA ILE A 154 -10.51 -7.45 14.79
C ILE A 154 -10.59 -7.79 16.28
N GLY A 155 -11.69 -8.40 16.72
CA GLY A 155 -11.98 -8.72 18.11
C GLY A 155 -12.20 -7.46 18.96
N ASP A 156 -12.02 -7.58 20.28
CA ASP A 156 -12.27 -6.52 21.27
C ASP A 156 -11.23 -5.39 21.26
N SER A 157 -10.47 -5.21 20.17
CA SER A 157 -9.25 -4.38 20.15
C SER A 157 -9.48 -2.93 20.59
N LEU A 158 -8.86 -2.57 21.72
CA LEU A 158 -8.92 -1.28 22.41
C LEU A 158 -7.85 -0.27 21.95
N ARG A 159 -7.44 -0.30 20.69
CA ARG A 159 -6.40 0.65 20.21
C ARG A 159 -6.93 2.08 20.30
N ARG A 160 -6.26 2.91 21.10
CA ARG A 160 -6.63 4.32 21.30
C ARG A 160 -5.64 5.31 20.71
N GLU A 161 -4.36 4.95 20.71
CA GLU A 161 -3.28 5.85 20.30
C GLU A 161 -2.70 5.44 18.95
N TYR A 162 -2.11 4.25 18.86
CA TYR A 162 -1.58 3.70 17.61
C TYR A 162 -2.65 2.87 16.93
N LEU A 163 -3.28 3.44 15.91
CA LEU A 163 -4.46 2.85 15.28
C LEU A 163 -4.05 1.90 14.17
N PHE A 164 -3.14 2.32 13.29
CA PHE A 164 -2.71 1.53 12.15
C PHE A 164 -1.22 1.69 11.88
N ASP A 165 -0.59 0.59 11.48
CA ASP A 165 0.80 0.54 11.03
C ASP A 165 0.89 -0.37 9.80
N ARG A 166 1.74 0.01 8.84
CA ARG A 166 2.09 -0.76 7.66
C ARG A 166 3.55 -0.55 7.28
N PHE A 167 4.24 -1.65 7.05
CA PHE A 167 5.57 -1.70 6.46
C PHE A 167 5.48 -2.35 5.09
N LYS A 168 6.10 -1.76 4.08
CA LYS A 168 6.33 -2.39 2.77
C LYS A 168 7.81 -2.38 2.48
N THR A 169 8.34 -3.46 1.93
CA THR A 169 9.73 -3.52 1.46
C THR A 169 9.81 -4.17 0.09
N GLN A 170 10.78 -3.73 -0.68
CA GLN A 170 11.15 -4.31 -1.97
C GLN A 170 12.67 -4.41 -2.04
N HIS A 171 13.16 -5.58 -2.41
CA HIS A 171 14.57 -5.84 -2.64
C HIS A 171 14.76 -6.39 -4.05
N LEU A 172 15.69 -5.81 -4.79
CA LEU A 172 16.21 -6.36 -6.03
C LEU A 172 17.59 -6.92 -5.77
N LEU A 173 17.74 -8.23 -5.92
CA LEU A 173 19.00 -8.94 -5.79
C LEU A 173 19.42 -9.54 -7.12
N THR A 174 20.68 -9.94 -7.20
CA THR A 174 21.21 -10.66 -8.36
C THR A 174 22.11 -11.83 -7.99
N THR A 175 22.02 -12.89 -8.80
CA THR A 175 22.88 -14.06 -8.76
C THR A 175 23.13 -14.53 -10.19
N GLY A 176 24.36 -14.37 -10.71
CA GLY A 176 24.70 -14.72 -12.08
C GLY A 176 23.80 -14.02 -13.10
N GLU A 177 23.14 -14.80 -13.95
CA GLU A 177 22.24 -14.33 -15.03
C GLU A 177 20.79 -14.08 -14.57
N GLU A 178 20.59 -13.94 -13.26
CA GLU A 178 19.25 -13.81 -12.68
C GLU A 178 19.09 -12.57 -11.82
N TYR A 179 17.87 -12.02 -11.87
CA TYR A 179 17.35 -11.09 -10.87
C TYR A 179 16.40 -11.83 -9.93
N TRP A 180 16.41 -11.39 -8.68
CA TRP A 180 15.52 -11.86 -7.63
C TRP A 180 14.82 -10.64 -7.03
N LEU A 181 13.50 -10.58 -7.17
CA LEU A 181 12.68 -9.55 -6.54
C LEU A 181 12.01 -10.15 -5.31
N ILE A 182 12.26 -9.55 -4.14
CA ILE A 182 11.67 -9.97 -2.88
C ILE A 182 10.84 -8.82 -2.33
N GLY A 183 9.53 -9.03 -2.25
CA GLY A 183 8.57 -8.04 -1.77
C GLY A 183 7.94 -8.47 -0.46
N SER A 184 7.62 -7.50 0.40
CA SER A 184 6.82 -7.74 1.58
C SER A 184 5.86 -6.59 1.86
N LEU A 185 4.70 -6.94 2.42
CA LEU A 185 3.78 -6.01 3.07
C LEU A 185 3.41 -6.61 4.42
N ASN A 186 3.60 -5.87 5.50
CA ASN A 186 3.19 -6.25 6.83
C ASN A 186 2.47 -5.08 7.46
N ASP A 187 1.15 -5.19 7.60
CA ASP A 187 0.35 -4.18 8.28
C ASP A 187 -0.40 -4.78 9.47
N SER A 188 -1.19 -3.94 10.13
CA SER A 188 -1.95 -4.35 11.31
C SER A 188 -2.83 -5.59 11.03
N PHE A 189 -3.34 -5.75 9.81
CA PHE A 189 -4.34 -6.76 9.44
C PHE A 189 -3.83 -7.83 8.48
N HIS A 190 -2.78 -7.56 7.71
CA HIS A 190 -2.28 -8.40 6.63
C HIS A 190 -0.77 -8.61 6.73
N GLN A 191 -0.31 -9.76 6.25
CA GLN A 191 1.10 -10.02 6.02
C GLN A 191 1.23 -10.80 4.73
N VAL A 192 1.95 -10.21 3.77
CA VAL A 192 2.17 -10.71 2.42
C VAL A 192 3.66 -10.80 2.15
N SER A 193 4.11 -11.89 1.54
CA SER A 193 5.48 -12.07 1.08
C SER A 193 5.49 -12.57 -0.35
N THR A 194 6.40 -12.05 -1.17
CA THR A 194 6.55 -12.41 -2.58
C THR A 194 8.01 -12.61 -2.93
N VAL A 195 8.27 -13.57 -3.83
CA VAL A 195 9.58 -13.80 -4.42
C VAL A 195 9.39 -14.07 -5.91
N LEU A 196 10.06 -13.30 -6.76
CA LEU A 196 10.10 -13.53 -8.20
C LEU A 196 11.54 -13.75 -8.65
N GLN A 197 11.79 -14.85 -9.36
CA GLN A 197 13.05 -15.13 -10.02
C GLN A 197 12.90 -14.79 -11.51
N LEU A 198 13.81 -13.98 -12.05
CA LEU A 198 13.75 -13.49 -13.43
C LEU A 198 15.04 -13.84 -14.19
N ALA A 199 14.93 -14.07 -15.50
CA ALA A 199 16.08 -14.00 -16.39
C ALA A 199 16.52 -12.55 -16.61
N LYS A 200 17.82 -12.24 -16.52
CA LYS A 200 18.30 -10.87 -16.82
C LYS A 200 18.12 -10.48 -18.29
N SER A 201 18.30 -11.44 -19.20
CA SER A 201 18.32 -11.24 -20.64
C SER A 201 17.04 -10.61 -21.18
N ASP A 202 15.88 -10.97 -20.62
CA ASP A 202 14.57 -10.55 -21.10
C ASP A 202 13.57 -10.19 -19.99
N GLN A 203 14.02 -10.14 -18.73
CA GLN A 203 13.24 -9.86 -17.53
C GLN A 203 11.99 -10.74 -17.35
N ARG A 204 11.94 -11.91 -17.99
CA ARG A 204 10.81 -12.84 -17.82
C ARG A 204 10.93 -13.61 -16.52
N ILE A 205 9.78 -13.78 -15.86
CA ILE A 205 9.65 -14.58 -14.64
C ILE A 205 9.88 -16.05 -14.96
N LYS A 206 10.89 -16.65 -14.32
CA LYS A 206 11.16 -18.10 -14.36
C LYS A 206 10.41 -18.86 -13.27
N ALA A 207 10.32 -18.25 -12.09
CA ALA A 207 9.61 -18.80 -10.94
C ALA A 207 9.02 -17.67 -10.10
N ALA A 208 7.90 -17.95 -9.46
CA ALA A 208 7.18 -16.98 -8.64
C ALA A 208 6.60 -17.68 -7.41
N TRP A 209 6.69 -17.00 -6.27
CA TRP A 209 6.10 -17.39 -5.00
C TRP A 209 5.42 -16.18 -4.38
N GLY A 210 4.29 -16.40 -3.71
CA GLY A 210 3.53 -15.33 -3.09
C GLY A 210 2.54 -15.89 -2.08
N GLU A 211 2.62 -15.43 -0.85
CA GLU A 211 1.85 -15.96 0.27
C GLU A 211 1.25 -14.86 1.12
N LEU A 212 0.04 -15.12 1.64
CA LEU A 212 -0.58 -14.35 2.70
C LEU A 212 -0.43 -15.10 4.02
N LEU A 213 0.56 -14.70 4.81
CA LEU A 213 0.87 -15.29 6.11
C LEU A 213 -0.21 -14.92 7.14
N LYS A 214 -0.64 -13.66 7.11
CA LYS A 214 -1.74 -13.10 7.91
C LYS A 214 -2.76 -12.44 6.98
N ALA A 215 -4.03 -12.78 7.16
CA ALA A 215 -5.14 -12.17 6.42
C ALA A 215 -6.43 -12.33 7.24
N PRO A 216 -7.46 -11.50 6.99
CA PRO A 216 -8.75 -11.56 7.68
C PRO A 216 -9.48 -12.89 7.55
N ASP A 217 -9.36 -13.55 6.40
CA ASP A 217 -10.05 -14.82 6.14
C ASP A 217 -9.23 -15.74 5.22
N LYS A 218 -9.61 -17.02 5.17
CA LYS A 218 -9.01 -18.05 4.30
C LYS A 218 -9.22 -17.73 2.82
N VAL A 219 -10.34 -17.12 2.42
CA VAL A 219 -10.57 -16.74 1.02
C VAL A 219 -9.45 -15.85 0.48
N CYS A 220 -8.90 -14.96 1.33
CA CYS A 220 -7.77 -14.11 0.95
C CYS A 220 -6.50 -14.92 0.63
N LYS A 221 -6.27 -16.04 1.34
CA LYS A 221 -5.09 -16.90 1.15
C LYS A 221 -5.13 -17.68 -0.16
N GLU A 222 -6.32 -17.90 -0.72
CA GLU A 222 -6.50 -18.56 -2.02
C GLU A 222 -5.85 -17.76 -3.16
N ALA A 223 -5.64 -16.45 -2.99
CA ALA A 223 -4.98 -15.60 -3.97
C ALA A 223 -3.56 -16.07 -4.35
N SER A 224 -2.88 -16.80 -3.45
CA SER A 224 -1.58 -17.41 -3.70
C SER A 224 -1.59 -18.41 -4.88
N ASN A 225 -2.74 -19.02 -5.16
CA ASN A 225 -2.89 -19.98 -6.27
C ASN A 225 -2.67 -19.32 -7.63
N TYR A 226 -2.88 -18.02 -7.75
CA TYR A 226 -2.73 -17.31 -9.02
C TYR A 226 -1.28 -16.89 -9.33
N VAL A 227 -0.35 -16.98 -8.38
CA VAL A 227 1.02 -16.46 -8.53
C VAL A 227 1.79 -17.20 -9.63
N GLN A 228 1.53 -18.49 -9.83
CA GLN A 228 2.16 -19.27 -10.90
C GLN A 228 1.78 -18.79 -12.30
N ASN A 229 0.65 -18.09 -12.45
CA ASN A 229 0.23 -17.51 -13.74
C ASN A 229 1.16 -16.39 -14.23
N LEU A 230 2.12 -15.96 -13.39
CA LEU A 230 3.11 -14.97 -13.75
C LEU A 230 4.32 -15.54 -14.49
N ILE A 231 4.52 -16.86 -14.49
CA ILE A 231 5.66 -17.48 -15.18
C ILE A 231 5.62 -17.13 -16.67
N GLY A 232 6.78 -16.73 -17.19
CA GLY A 232 6.98 -16.30 -18.57
C GLY A 232 6.63 -14.83 -18.83
N ILE A 233 6.00 -14.12 -17.90
CA ILE A 233 5.66 -12.69 -18.08
C ILE A 233 6.91 -11.83 -17.88
N ASN A 234 7.08 -10.82 -18.73
CA ASN A 234 8.04 -9.74 -18.48
C ASN A 234 7.44 -8.76 -17.46
N ILE A 235 7.93 -8.81 -16.22
CA ILE A 235 7.39 -8.01 -15.11
C ILE A 235 7.66 -6.51 -15.25
N ALA A 236 8.71 -6.13 -15.99
CA ALA A 236 9.05 -4.73 -16.22
C ALA A 236 8.12 -4.06 -17.25
N GLN A 237 7.43 -4.83 -18.07
CA GLN A 237 6.58 -4.32 -19.16
C GLN A 237 5.08 -4.50 -18.91
N ILE A 238 4.68 -5.30 -17.92
CA ILE A 238 3.26 -5.53 -17.63
C ILE A 238 2.61 -4.30 -16.99
N SER A 239 1.36 -4.04 -17.36
CA SER A 239 0.52 -3.02 -16.73
C SER A 239 -0.09 -3.53 -15.43
N LYS A 240 -0.42 -2.64 -14.48
CA LYS A 240 -1.10 -3.03 -13.22
C LYS A 240 -2.42 -3.76 -13.47
N LYS A 241 -3.18 -3.34 -14.48
CA LYS A 241 -4.46 -3.96 -14.85
C LYS A 241 -4.31 -5.39 -15.38
N GLU A 242 -3.31 -5.61 -16.23
CA GLU A 242 -3.02 -6.94 -16.76
C GLU A 242 -2.47 -7.85 -15.65
N LEU A 243 -1.56 -7.34 -14.82
CA LEU A 243 -1.04 -8.05 -13.66
C LEU A 243 -2.16 -8.49 -12.72
N ALA A 244 -3.09 -7.58 -12.41
CA ALA A 244 -4.27 -7.90 -11.60
C ALA A 244 -5.09 -9.04 -12.21
N HIS A 245 -5.34 -9.04 -13.53
CA HIS A 245 -6.04 -10.14 -14.20
C HIS A 245 -5.33 -11.49 -14.05
N ARG A 246 -4.00 -11.53 -14.18
CA ARG A 246 -3.22 -12.76 -14.00
C ARG A 246 -3.30 -13.30 -12.58
N LEU A 247 -3.44 -12.39 -11.62
CA LEU A 247 -3.54 -12.65 -10.18
C LEU A 247 -4.97 -12.79 -9.67
N GLY A 248 -5.95 -13.03 -10.55
CA GLY A 248 -7.34 -13.32 -10.17
C GLY A 248 -8.27 -12.11 -10.09
N ALA A 249 -7.79 -10.90 -10.38
CA ALA A 249 -8.53 -9.65 -10.33
C ALA A 249 -9.29 -9.48 -8.99
N GLN A 250 -10.61 -9.34 -9.02
CA GLN A 250 -11.46 -9.22 -7.83
C GLN A 250 -11.40 -10.47 -6.91
N TYR A 251 -11.10 -11.65 -7.47
CA TYR A 251 -10.88 -12.88 -6.69
C TYR A 251 -9.45 -12.96 -6.12
N GLY A 252 -8.54 -12.12 -6.61
CA GLY A 252 -7.20 -11.95 -6.10
C GLY A 252 -7.13 -11.05 -4.87
N CYS A 253 -6.01 -11.11 -4.15
CA CYS A 253 -5.73 -10.17 -3.07
C CYS A 253 -5.06 -8.92 -3.62
N VAL A 254 -5.69 -7.76 -3.41
CA VAL A 254 -5.13 -6.46 -3.81
C VAL A 254 -3.74 -6.21 -3.21
N HIS A 255 -3.51 -6.61 -1.95
CA HIS A 255 -2.21 -6.47 -1.31
C HIS A 255 -1.11 -7.32 -1.98
N LEU A 256 -1.46 -8.51 -2.47
CA LEU A 256 -0.54 -9.36 -3.23
C LEU A 256 -0.24 -8.77 -4.60
N ILE A 257 -1.28 -8.30 -5.30
CA ILE A 257 -1.15 -7.63 -6.60
C ILE A 257 -0.24 -6.40 -6.49
N ASP A 258 -0.50 -5.54 -5.49
CA ASP A 258 0.27 -4.32 -5.27
C ASP A 258 1.72 -4.63 -4.90
N THR A 259 1.96 -5.63 -4.04
CA THR A 259 3.32 -6.02 -3.64
C THR A 259 4.13 -6.52 -4.85
N ILE A 260 3.51 -7.28 -5.75
CA ILE A 260 4.15 -7.76 -6.99
C ILE A 260 4.33 -6.62 -8.00
N PHE A 261 3.37 -5.71 -8.08
CA PHE A 261 3.48 -4.53 -8.94
C PHE A 261 4.66 -3.65 -8.52
N ASP A 262 4.83 -3.42 -7.22
CA ASP A 262 5.95 -2.68 -6.65
C ASP A 262 7.30 -3.36 -6.92
N SER A 263 7.35 -4.69 -7.02
CA SER A 263 8.53 -5.43 -7.47
C SER A 263 8.89 -5.08 -8.92
N GLY A 264 7.88 -5.03 -9.81
CA GLY A 264 8.06 -4.59 -11.20
C GLY A 264 8.55 -3.14 -11.31
N GLU A 265 7.96 -2.24 -10.52
CA GLU A 265 8.42 -0.83 -10.42
C GLU A 265 9.86 -0.74 -9.94
N THR A 266 10.24 -1.56 -8.96
CA THR A 266 11.61 -1.58 -8.43
C THR A 266 12.62 -1.97 -9.51
N LEU A 267 12.30 -2.97 -10.33
CA LEU A 267 13.12 -3.34 -11.48
C LEU A 267 13.18 -2.22 -12.53
N ARG A 268 12.03 -1.59 -12.86
CA ARG A 268 11.97 -0.48 -13.82
C ARG A 268 12.88 0.68 -13.40
N LEU A 269 12.80 1.09 -12.13
CA LEU A 269 13.64 2.15 -11.58
C LEU A 269 15.13 1.81 -11.65
N TYR A 270 15.51 0.59 -11.25
CA TYR A 270 16.90 0.13 -11.33
C TYR A 270 17.43 0.17 -12.77
N LEU A 271 16.67 -0.33 -13.74
CA LEU A 271 17.07 -0.37 -15.15
C LEU A 271 17.20 1.03 -15.76
N GLN A 272 16.27 1.94 -15.43
CA GLN A 272 16.35 3.34 -15.87
C GLN A 272 17.61 4.03 -15.33
N LYS A 273 17.92 3.83 -14.04
CA LYS A 273 19.10 4.43 -13.41
C LYS A 273 20.41 3.82 -13.90
N SER A 274 20.44 2.50 -14.12
CA SER A 274 21.62 1.80 -14.65
C SER A 274 21.92 2.15 -16.10
N SER A 275 20.93 2.63 -16.86
CA SER A 275 21.11 3.07 -18.26
C SER A 275 21.56 4.54 -18.38
N ALA A 276 21.55 5.29 -17.27
CA ALA A 276 21.94 6.70 -17.21
C ALA A 276 23.39 6.90 -16.73
N CYS A 277 24.13 5.81 -16.51
CA CYS A 277 25.55 5.77 -16.19
C CYS A 277 26.32 5.09 -17.33
#